data_AF-A0A349VQJ8-F1
#
_entry.id   AF-A0A349VQJ8-F1
#
_cell.length_a   1.000
_cell.length_b   1.000
_cell.length_c   1.000
_cell.angle_alpha   90.00
_cell.angle_beta   90.00
_cell.angle_gamma   90.00
#
_symmetry.space_group_name_H-M   'P 1'
#
loop_
_entity.id
_entity.type
_entity.pdbx_description
1 polymer ?
#
loop_
_entity_poly.entity_id
_entity_poly.type
_entity_poly.pdbx_seq_one_letter_code
_entity_poly.pdbx_strand_id
1 'polypeptide(L)' 'MFVLGGEAAPKDVKRLSLVDKAANILRDNHYGWFSRVRNGVYSITDSGYQAIDEYEETINLLKATPRD' A
#
# COMPACT_ATOMS: atom_id res chain seq x y z
N MET A 1 16.12 -10.40 -2.16
CA MET A 1 16.12 -9.12 -1.43
C MET A 1 14.90 -8.34 -1.91
N PHE A 2 13.85 -8.23 -1.11
CA PHE A 2 12.65 -7.45 -1.48
C PHE A 2 12.87 -6.03 -0.97
N VAL A 3 12.93 -5.05 -1.87
CA VAL A 3 13.00 -3.64 -1.50
C VAL A 3 11.58 -3.20 -1.14
N LEU A 4 11.39 -2.68 0.08
CA LEU A 4 10.14 -2.05 0.47
C LEU A 4 9.87 -0.86 -0.47
N GLY A 5 8.70 -0.83 -1.10
CA GLY A 5 8.32 0.18 -2.11
C GLY A 5 8.52 -0.23 -3.56
N GLY A 6 9.01 -1.45 -3.84
CA GLY A 6 9.09 -1.99 -5.19
C GLY A 6 7.79 -2.62 -5.71
N GLU A 7 7.89 -3.29 -6.86
CA GLU A 7 6.81 -4.08 -7.43
C GLU A 7 6.48 -5.30 -6.56
N ALA A 8 5.20 -5.51 -6.23
CA ALA A 8 4.75 -6.62 -5.39
C ALA A 8 3.49 -7.30 -5.92
N ALA A 9 3.39 -8.61 -5.71
CA ALA A 9 2.16 -9.35 -5.95
C ALA A 9 1.19 -9.17 -4.77
N PRO A 10 -0.14 -9.18 -4.99
CA PRO A 10 -1.13 -9.05 -3.92
C PRO A 10 -0.98 -10.05 -2.78
N LYS A 11 -0.50 -11.26 -3.07
CA LYS A 11 -0.21 -12.29 -2.05
C LYS A 11 0.90 -11.85 -1.09
N ASP A 12 1.92 -11.17 -1.62
CA ASP A 12 3.06 -10.71 -0.83
C ASP A 12 2.67 -9.47 -0.03
N VAL A 13 1.91 -8.55 -0.63
CA VAL A 13 1.35 -7.40 0.08
C VAL A 13 0.45 -7.85 1.23
N LYS A 14 -0.48 -8.78 0.99
CA LYS A 14 -1.31 -9.37 2.06
C LYS A 14 -0.46 -9.95 3.19
N ARG A 15 0.59 -10.71 2.85
CA ARG A 15 1.47 -11.34 3.85
C ARG A 15 2.26 -10.30 4.65
N LEU A 16 2.72 -9.22 4.02
CA LEU A 16 3.54 -8.18 4.65
C LEU A 16 2.70 -7.20 5.48
N SER A 17 1.52 -6.82 4.99
CA SER A 17 0.66 -5.85 5.66
C SER A 17 -0.36 -6.48 6.63
N LEU A 18 -0.53 -7.81 6.57
CA LEU A 18 -1.56 -8.55 7.29
C LEU A 18 -3.00 -8.11 6.95
N VAL A 19 -3.21 -7.47 5.80
CA VAL A 19 -4.52 -7.01 5.33
C VAL A 19 -5.12 -8.04 4.38
N ASP A 20 -6.15 -8.75 4.83
CA ASP A 20 -6.84 -9.78 4.01
C ASP A 20 -7.39 -9.24 2.69
N LYS A 21 -7.84 -7.97 2.70
CA LYS A 21 -8.42 -7.28 1.55
C LYS A 21 -7.38 -6.61 0.63
N ALA A 22 -6.08 -6.82 0.85
CA ALA A 22 -5.02 -6.16 0.08
C ALA A 22 -5.19 -6.30 -1.44
N ALA A 23 -5.59 -7.49 -1.91
CA ALA A 23 -5.83 -7.71 -3.34
C ALA A 23 -6.97 -6.87 -3.93
N ASN A 24 -8.05 -6.65 -3.16
CA ASN A 24 -9.15 -5.80 -3.60
C ASN A 24 -8.75 -4.32 -3.54
N ILE A 25 -8.05 -3.90 -2.49
CA ILE A 25 -7.56 -2.51 -2.36
C ILE A 25 -6.66 -2.14 -3.55
N LEU A 26 -5.70 -3.00 -3.91
CA LEU A 26 -4.80 -2.78 -5.04
C LEU A 26 -5.53 -2.77 -6.39
N ARG A 27 -6.53 -3.63 -6.56
CA ARG A 27 -7.31 -3.74 -7.80
C ARG A 27 -8.24 -2.54 -7.98
N ASP A 28 -8.98 -2.19 -6.93
CA ASP A 28 -9.99 -1.14 -6.99
C ASP A 28 -9.32 0.24 -7.09
N ASN A 29 -8.16 0.40 -6.43
CA ASN A 29 -7.30 1.57 -6.55
C ASN A 29 -8.06 2.91 -6.45
N HIS A 30 -8.99 3.01 -5.50
CA HIS A 30 -9.96 4.10 -5.39
C HIS A 30 -9.34 5.51 -5.42
N TYR A 31 -8.14 5.66 -4.86
CA TYR A 31 -7.42 6.93 -4.79
C TYR A 31 -6.33 7.10 -5.85
N GLY A 32 -6.12 6.10 -6.72
CA GLY A 32 -5.06 6.15 -7.73
C GLY A 32 -3.64 6.01 -7.16
N TRP A 33 -3.48 5.55 -5.91
CA TRP A 33 -2.17 5.39 -5.26
C TRP A 33 -1.35 4.20 -5.77
N PHE A 34 -1.96 3.29 -6.52
CA PHE A 34 -1.32 2.09 -7.04
C PHE A 34 -1.41 2.05 -8.57
N SER A 35 -0.51 1.28 -9.18
CA SER A 35 -0.54 0.98 -10.60
C SER A 35 -0.23 -0.49 -10.84
N ARG A 36 -0.96 -1.11 -11.78
CA ARG A 36 -0.72 -2.49 -12.19
C ARG A 36 0.30 -2.51 -13.32
N VAL A 37 1.56 -2.76 -12.97
CA VAL A 37 2.70 -2.75 -13.91
C VAL A 37 2.78 -4.00 -14.78
N ARG A 38 2.31 -5.15 -14.28
CA ARG A 38 2.12 -6.39 -15.07
C ARG A 38 1.02 -7.25 -14.45
N ASN A 39 0.69 -8.36 -15.10
CA ASN A 39 -0.35 -9.25 -14.60
C ASN A 39 -0.04 -9.72 -13.16
N GLY A 40 -0.91 -9.37 -12.21
CA GLY A 40 -0.77 -9.76 -10.81
C GLY A 40 0.35 -9.07 -10.04
N VAL A 41 0.91 -7.96 -10.56
CA VAL A 41 1.97 -7.20 -9.89
C VAL A 41 1.64 -5.72 -9.91
N TYR A 42 1.81 -5.08 -8.75
CA TYR A 42 1.46 -3.69 -8.50
C TYR A 42 2.67 -2.92 -7.98
N SER A 43 2.71 -1.63 -8.27
CA SER A 43 3.63 -0.67 -7.68
C SER A 43 2.84 0.52 -7.14
N ILE A 44 3.48 1.36 -6.32
CA ILE A 44 2.92 2.62 -5.85
C ILE A 44 3.17 3.70 -6.92
N THR A 45 2.22 4.60 -7.11
CA THR A 45 2.35 5.73 -8.04
C THR A 45 2.99 6.94 -7.36
N ASP A 46 3.32 7.96 -8.14
CA ASP A 46 3.79 9.25 -7.59
C ASP A 46 2.75 9.89 -6.66
N SER A 47 1.46 9.80 -6.99
CA SER A 47 0.38 10.27 -6.11
C SER A 47 0.26 9.44 -4.83
N GLY A 48 0.54 8.13 -4.88
CA GLY A 48 0.61 7.28 -3.70
C GLY A 48 1.76 7.68 -2.77
N TYR A 49 2.93 8.03 -3.32
CA TYR A 49 4.03 8.58 -2.51
C TYR A 49 3.67 9.93 -1.91
N GLN A 50 3.05 10.84 -2.67
CA GLN A 50 2.60 12.14 -2.15
C GLN A 50 1.56 11.99 -1.03
N ALA A 51 0.69 10.98 -1.10
CA ALA A 51 -0.29 10.72 -0.06
C ALA A 51 0.37 10.33 1.28
N ILE A 52 1.56 9.73 1.26
CA ILE A 52 2.30 9.44 2.51
C ILE A 52 2.67 10.74 3.21
N ASP A 53 3.12 11.73 2.44
CA ASP A 53 3.47 13.06 2.96
C ASP A 53 2.22 13.83 3.39
N GLU A 54 1.15 13.81 2.57
CA GLU A 54 -0.13 14.48 2.87
C GLU A 54 -0.77 13.96 4.17
N TYR A 55 -0.72 12.64 4.39
CA TYR A 55 -1.31 12.00 5.56
C TYR A 55 -0.30 11.69 6.67
N GLU A 56 0.90 12.28 6.65
CA GLU A 56 1.97 11.98 7.61
C GLU A 56 1.48 12.09 9.07
N GLU A 57 0.80 13.18 9.41
CA GLU A 57 0.25 13.41 10.74
C GLU A 57 -0.75 12.31 11.14
N THR A 58 -1.68 11.97 10.23
CA THR A 58 -2.67 10.92 10.46
C THR A 58 -2.00 9.55 10.66
N ILE A 59 -0.99 9.23 9.85
CA ILE A 59 -0.22 8.00 9.96
C ILE A 59 0.50 7.94 11.31
N ASN A 60 1.09 9.04 11.76
CA ASN A 60 1.78 9.12 13.04
C ASN A 60 0.82 8.94 14.23
N LEU A 61 -0.37 9.53 14.18
CA LEU A 61 -1.42 9.34 15.19
C LEU A 61 -1.88 7.87 15.26
N LEU A 62 -2.09 7.23 14.10
CA LEU A 62 -2.50 5.83 14.03
C LEU A 62 -1.41 4.87 14.53
N LYS A 63 -0.13 5.21 14.39
CA LYS A 63 1.00 4.41 14.93
C LYS A 63 1.13 4.56 16.45
N ALA A 64 0.88 5.75 16.97
CA ALA A 64 1.00 6.06 18.39
C ALA A 64 -0.15 5.48 19.23
N THR A 65 -1.30 5.21 18.60
CA THR A 65 -2.46 4.60 19.24
C THR A 65 -2.28 3.08 19.26
N PRO A 66 -2.21 2.42 20.44
CA PRO A 66 -2.24 0.96 20.50
C PRO A 66 -3.50 0.45 19.81
N ARG A 67 -3.34 -0.48 18.87
CA ARG A 67 -4.48 -1.27 18.41
C ARG A 67 -4.75 -2.33 19.47
N ASP A 68 -5.90 -2.20 20.13
CA ASP A 68 -6.50 -3.22 20.99
C ASP A 68 -6.77 -4.54 20.22
#